data_AF-A0A352FSL8-F1
#
_entry.id   AF-A0A352FSL8-F1
#
_cell.length_a   1.000
_cell.length_b   1.000
_cell.length_c   1.000
_cell.angle_alpha   90.00
_cell.angle_beta   90.00
_cell.angle_gamma   90.00
#
_symmetry.space_group_name_H-M   'P 1'
#
loop_
_entity.id
_entity.type
_entity.pdbx_description
1 polymer ?
#
loop_
_entity_poly.entity_id
_entity_poly.type
_entity_poly.pdbx_seq_one_letter_code
_entity_poly.pdbx_strand_id
1 'polypeptide(L)'
;MRFASRENTRLGQPEVGVGLHPGGGGAERLPHLVGRGRALEIVLGANDFDGDTAERYGYVNRALADAELDGFVDALARRIASFDRRAIGAAKNLINQVSLPSAERLLDALTSFQTALTWPEAQQRIQTLLDRGLQRDADFETGWPAALGTLFET
;
A
#
# COMPACT_ATOMS: atom_id res chain seq x y z
N MET A 1 12.48 -1.70 3.68
CA MET A 1 12.58 -2.72 2.61
C MET A 1 11.30 -3.53 2.65
N ARG A 2 10.84 -4.04 1.51
CA ARG A 2 9.61 -4.82 1.36
C ARG A 2 9.93 -6.03 0.47
N PHE A 3 9.72 -7.24 0.97
CA PHE A 3 9.89 -8.47 0.22
C PHE A 3 8.54 -9.18 0.18
N ALA A 4 8.20 -9.75 -0.97
CA ALA A 4 6.88 -10.30 -1.24
C ALA A 4 6.99 -11.78 -1.62
N SER A 5 5.99 -12.57 -1.23
CA SER A 5 5.73 -13.88 -1.85
C SER A 5 5.27 -13.65 -3.28
N ARG A 6 5.87 -14.31 -4.26
CA ARG A 6 5.49 -14.18 -5.67
C ARG A 6 4.09 -14.73 -5.90
N GLU A 7 3.78 -15.85 -5.26
CA GLU A 7 2.58 -16.64 -5.46
C GLU A 7 1.38 -16.05 -4.72
N ASN A 8 1.59 -15.51 -3.52
CA ASN A 8 0.51 -15.20 -2.59
C ASN A 8 0.28 -13.70 -2.35
N THR A 9 1.22 -12.84 -2.74
CA THR A 9 1.11 -11.39 -2.44
C THR A 9 0.00 -10.75 -3.27
N ARG A 10 -0.85 -9.98 -2.60
CA ARG A 10 -1.78 -9.03 -3.20
C ARG A 10 -1.63 -7.69 -2.47
N LEU A 11 -1.28 -6.64 -3.20
CA LEU A 11 -1.15 -5.28 -2.68
C LEU A 11 -2.05 -4.34 -3.45
N GLY A 12 -2.74 -3.43 -2.77
CA GLY A 12 -3.59 -2.44 -3.42
C GLY A 12 -3.83 -1.22 -2.54
N GLN A 13 -4.45 -0.20 -3.12
CA GLN A 13 -4.95 0.99 -2.44
C GLN A 13 -6.45 1.09 -2.72
N PRO A 14 -7.32 0.60 -1.83
CA PRO A 14 -8.76 0.51 -2.10
C PRO A 14 -9.48 1.87 -2.02
N GLU A 15 -8.83 2.90 -1.46
CA GLU A 15 -9.49 4.10 -0.95
C GLU A 15 -10.32 4.81 -2.01
N VAL A 16 -9.82 4.95 -3.24
CA VAL A 16 -10.57 5.60 -4.34
C VAL A 16 -11.82 4.82 -4.69
N GLY A 17 -11.75 3.49 -4.70
CA GLY A 17 -12.92 2.64 -4.86
C GLY A 17 -13.89 2.72 -3.67
N VAL A 18 -13.45 3.12 -2.47
CA VAL A 18 -14.34 3.40 -1.33
C VAL A 18 -14.98 4.80 -1.42
N GLY A 19 -14.46 5.69 -2.28
CA GLY A 19 -14.87 7.09 -2.37
C GLY A 19 -13.99 8.04 -1.55
N LEU A 20 -12.79 7.59 -1.20
CA LEU A 20 -11.79 8.32 -0.42
C LEU A 20 -10.48 8.43 -1.23
N HIS A 21 -9.49 9.14 -0.73
CA HIS A 21 -8.13 9.08 -1.26
C HIS A 21 -7.19 8.47 -0.21
N PRO A 22 -5.98 8.00 -0.55
CA PRO A 22 -5.08 7.46 0.47
C PRO A 22 -4.64 8.54 1.47
N GLY A 23 -5.10 8.45 2.72
CA GLY A 23 -4.69 9.35 3.81
C GLY A 23 -3.52 8.83 4.66
N GLY A 24 -3.18 7.54 4.51
CA GLY A 24 -2.16 6.86 5.31
C GLY A 24 -0.72 7.04 4.80
N GLY A 25 -0.52 7.92 3.81
CA GLY A 25 0.82 8.16 3.25
C GLY A 25 1.13 7.45 1.94
N GLY A 26 0.15 6.74 1.35
CA GLY A 26 0.29 6.02 0.09
C GLY A 26 0.52 6.95 -1.10
N ALA A 27 -0.27 8.02 -1.18
CA ALA A 27 -0.15 9.04 -2.22
C ALA A 27 1.19 9.80 -2.16
N GLU A 28 1.78 9.92 -0.98
CA GLU A 28 3.03 10.65 -0.76
C GLU A 28 4.26 9.77 -1.03
N ARG A 29 4.15 8.45 -0.84
CA ARG A 29 5.29 7.52 -0.97
C ARG A 29 5.35 6.81 -2.32
N LEU A 30 4.20 6.41 -2.87
CA LEU A 30 4.16 5.63 -4.12
C LEU A 30 4.86 6.34 -5.28
N PRO A 31 4.69 7.65 -5.53
CA PRO A 31 5.36 8.31 -6.65
C PRO A 31 6.89 8.24 -6.58
N HIS A 32 7.47 8.20 -5.38
CA HIS A 32 8.91 8.05 -5.18
C HIS A 32 9.42 6.62 -5.40
N LEU A 33 8.54 5.62 -5.30
CA LEU A 33 8.87 4.21 -5.44
C LEU A 33 8.63 3.71 -6.87
N VAL A 34 7.48 4.06 -7.45
CA VAL A 34 7.00 3.49 -8.71
C VAL A 34 6.92 4.51 -9.85
N GLY A 35 7.19 5.79 -9.57
CA GLY A 35 6.99 6.89 -10.51
C GLY A 35 5.54 7.33 -10.62
N ARG A 36 5.32 8.55 -11.16
CA ARG A 36 3.98 9.19 -11.17
C ARG A 36 2.90 8.36 -11.88
N GLY A 37 3.21 7.80 -13.06
CA GLY A 37 2.24 7.07 -13.86
C GLY A 37 1.69 5.84 -13.14
N ARG A 38 2.58 4.98 -12.66
CA ARG A 38 2.22 3.78 -11.89
C ARG A 38 1.59 4.10 -10.54
N ALA A 39 1.99 5.19 -9.90
CA ALA A 39 1.36 5.62 -8.65
C ALA A 39 -0.12 5.97 -8.86
N LEU A 40 -0.44 6.68 -9.96
CA LEU A 40 -1.82 6.96 -10.32
C LEU A 40 -2.59 5.69 -10.71
N GLU A 41 -1.95 4.78 -11.45
CA GLU A 41 -2.55 3.48 -11.79
C GLU A 41 -2.92 2.68 -10.52
N ILE A 42 -2.02 2.58 -9.54
CA ILE A 42 -2.27 1.87 -8.28
C ILE A 42 -3.40 2.54 -7.49
N VAL A 43 -3.31 3.86 -7.29
CA VAL A 43 -4.24 4.59 -6.41
C VAL A 43 -5.62 4.76 -7.03
N LEU A 44 -5.69 5.19 -8.29
CA LEU A 44 -6.97 5.45 -8.96
C LEU A 44 -7.63 4.15 -9.45
N GLY A 45 -6.82 3.14 -9.78
CA GLY A 45 -7.32 1.86 -10.25
C GLY A 45 -7.97 1.02 -9.15
N ALA A 46 -7.63 1.26 -7.87
CA ALA A 46 -8.15 0.53 -6.72
C ALA A 46 -8.23 -0.98 -6.97
N ASN A 47 -7.10 -1.56 -7.38
CA ASN A 47 -6.98 -2.96 -7.72
C ASN A 47 -5.82 -3.62 -6.96
N ASP A 48 -5.81 -4.94 -6.95
CA ASP A 48 -4.71 -5.73 -6.43
C ASP A 48 -3.60 -5.90 -7.46
N PHE A 49 -2.37 -5.84 -6.96
CA PHE A 49 -1.13 -6.08 -7.68
C PHE A 49 -0.45 -7.31 -7.08
N ASP A 50 -0.19 -8.31 -7.93
CA ASP A 50 0.52 -9.53 -7.57
C ASP A 50 2.00 -9.28 -7.25
N GLY A 51 2.68 -10.30 -6.70
CA GLY A 51 4.09 -10.20 -6.32
C GLY A 51 5.01 -9.77 -7.46
N ASP A 52 4.87 -10.38 -8.65
CA ASP A 52 5.70 -10.07 -9.81
C ASP A 52 5.46 -8.64 -10.34
N THR A 53 4.20 -8.19 -10.40
CA THR A 53 3.87 -6.81 -10.82
C THR A 53 4.37 -5.81 -9.80
N ALA A 54 4.17 -6.08 -8.51
CA ALA A 54 4.64 -5.23 -7.43
C ALA A 54 6.17 -5.05 -7.48
N GLU A 55 6.93 -6.10 -7.80
CA GLU A 55 8.38 -6.02 -8.01
C GLU A 55 8.72 -5.19 -9.25
N ARG A 56 8.12 -5.50 -10.42
CA ARG A 56 8.35 -4.75 -11.67
C ARG A 56 8.05 -3.26 -11.54
N TYR A 57 7.07 -2.90 -10.70
CA TYR A 57 6.69 -1.51 -10.48
C TYR A 57 7.64 -0.79 -9.54
N GLY A 58 8.39 -1.51 -8.69
CA GLY A 58 9.17 -0.95 -7.59
C GLY A 58 8.34 -0.79 -6.30
N TYR A 59 7.12 -1.34 -6.27
CA TYR A 59 6.26 -1.30 -5.09
C TYR A 59 6.88 -2.14 -3.97
N VAL A 60 7.45 -3.30 -4.29
CA VAL A 60 8.32 -4.09 -3.40
C VAL A 60 9.75 -4.12 -3.92
N ASN A 61 10.71 -4.48 -3.04
CA ASN A 61 12.12 -4.60 -3.42
C ASN A 61 12.38 -5.83 -4.29
N ARG A 62 11.78 -6.98 -3.93
CA ARG A 62 11.83 -8.25 -4.66
C ARG A 62 10.60 -9.09 -4.34
N ALA A 63 10.10 -9.83 -5.32
CA ALA A 63 9.25 -10.98 -5.11
C ALA A 63 10.12 -12.24 -5.10
N LEU A 64 9.81 -13.18 -4.22
CA LEU A 64 10.55 -14.42 -4.00
C LEU A 64 9.56 -15.58 -4.04
N ALA A 65 10.03 -16.79 -4.35
CA ALA A 65 9.16 -17.94 -4.19
C ALA A 65 8.74 -18.02 -2.71
N ASP A 66 7.47 -18.31 -2.46
CA ASP A 66 6.89 -18.31 -1.10
C ASP A 66 7.74 -19.13 -0.12
N ALA A 67 8.16 -20.32 -0.56
CA ALA A 67 8.99 -21.24 0.21
C ALA A 67 10.41 -20.70 0.55
N GLU A 68 10.89 -19.68 -0.15
CA GLU A 68 12.21 -19.08 0.04
C GLU A 68 12.15 -17.76 0.84
N LEU A 69 10.97 -17.16 0.96
CA LEU A 69 10.79 -15.81 1.51
C LEU A 69 11.34 -15.67 2.93
N ASP A 70 10.96 -16.58 3.82
CA ASP A 70 11.38 -16.54 5.24
C ASP A 70 12.89 -16.67 5.39
N GLY A 71 13.49 -17.65 4.69
CA GLY A 71 14.93 -17.88 4.72
C GLY A 71 15.71 -16.69 4.18
N PHE A 72 15.21 -16.07 3.11
CA PHE A 72 15.81 -14.87 2.54
C PHE A 72 15.78 -13.68 3.53
N VAL A 73 14.62 -13.44 4.15
CA VAL A 73 14.43 -12.33 5.10
C VAL A 73 15.28 -12.51 6.36
N ASP A 74 15.30 -13.71 6.95
CA ASP A 74 16.12 -14.02 8.13
C ASP A 74 17.62 -13.82 7.84
N ALA A 75 18.11 -14.33 6.71
CA ALA A 75 19.50 -14.15 6.31
C ALA A 75 19.89 -12.68 6.15
N LEU A 76 19.05 -11.87 5.51
CA LEU A 76 19.30 -10.43 5.36
C LEU A 76 19.28 -9.71 6.71
N ALA A 77 18.33 -10.04 7.58
CA ALA A 77 18.22 -9.45 8.92
C ALA A 77 19.48 -9.76 9.75
N ARG A 78 19.93 -11.03 9.79
CA ARG A 78 21.16 -11.44 10.47
C ARG A 78 22.39 -10.74 9.92
N ARG A 79 22.47 -10.61 8.59
CA ARG A 79 23.55 -9.87 7.94
C ARG A 79 23.60 -8.42 8.42
N ILE A 80 22.47 -7.71 8.43
CA ILE A 80 22.42 -6.32 8.91
C ILE A 80 22.79 -6.24 10.40
N ALA A 81 22.28 -7.17 11.21
CA ALA A 81 22.56 -7.23 12.65
C ALA A 81 24.04 -7.46 12.98
N SER A 82 24.82 -8.01 12.04
CA SER A 82 26.27 -8.22 12.21
C SER A 82 27.12 -6.95 12.06
N PHE A 83 26.52 -5.81 11.64
CA PHE A 83 27.25 -4.57 11.37
C PHE A 83 27.17 -3.56 12.52
N ASP A 84 28.08 -2.58 12.53
CA ASP A 84 28.10 -1.51 13.53
C ASP A 84 26.78 -0.70 13.50
N ARG A 85 26.13 -0.59 14.67
CA ARG A 85 24.84 0.09 14.83
C ARG A 85 24.87 1.57 14.44
N ARG A 86 25.99 2.27 14.67
CA ARG A 86 26.13 3.69 14.33
C ARG A 86 26.19 3.86 12.82
N ALA A 87 26.92 2.99 12.12
CA ALA A 87 26.97 2.98 10.66
C ALA A 87 25.58 2.73 10.05
N ILE A 88 24.83 1.74 10.56
CA ILE A 88 23.45 1.45 10.13
C ILE A 88 22.55 2.67 10.33
N GLY A 89 22.60 3.28 11.53
CA GLY A 89 21.79 4.45 11.86
C GLY A 89 22.11 5.66 10.98
N ALA A 90 23.39 5.96 10.78
CA ALA A 90 23.83 7.07 9.94
C ALA A 90 23.38 6.89 8.48
N ALA A 91 23.60 5.71 7.90
CA ALA A 91 23.18 5.42 6.52
C ALA A 91 21.66 5.54 6.35
N LYS A 92 20.88 4.95 7.28
CA LYS A 92 19.41 5.06 7.26
C LYS A 92 18.93 6.51 7.35
N ASN A 93 19.54 7.31 8.23
CA ASN A 93 19.17 8.72 8.39
C ASN A 93 19.41 9.53 7.13
N LEU A 94 20.58 9.37 6.48
CA LEU A 94 20.91 10.05 5.23
C LEU A 94 19.93 9.68 4.11
N ILE A 95 19.59 8.40 3.97
CA ILE A 95 18.60 7.96 2.97
C ILE A 95 17.22 8.55 3.25
N ASN A 96 16.79 8.54 4.52
CA ASN A 96 15.49 9.08 4.92
C ASN A 96 15.35 10.58 4.61
N GLN A 97 16.42 11.37 4.78
CA GLN A 97 16.40 12.82 4.52
C GLN A 97 16.03 13.17 3.07
N VAL A 98 16.38 12.32 2.10
CA VAL A 98 16.13 12.59 0.68
C VAL A 98 14.93 11.84 0.11
N SER A 99 14.36 10.88 0.85
CA SER A 99 13.35 9.95 0.33
C SER A 99 12.02 9.98 1.08
N LEU A 100 11.97 10.49 2.32
CA LEU A 100 10.72 10.59 3.05
C LEU A 100 9.97 11.89 2.70
N PRO A 101 8.63 11.83 2.57
CA PRO A 101 7.82 13.05 2.54
C PRO A 101 7.94 13.82 3.86
N SER A 102 7.77 15.14 3.82
CA SER A 102 7.75 15.97 5.03
C SER A 102 6.55 15.60 5.91
N ALA A 103 6.68 15.88 7.22
CA ALA A 103 5.59 15.70 8.17
C ALA A 103 4.35 16.53 7.79
N GLU A 104 4.56 17.75 7.28
CA GLU A 104 3.51 18.63 6.78
C GLU A 104 2.71 17.97 5.64
N ARG A 105 3.38 17.43 4.61
CA ARG A 105 2.67 16.74 3.52
C ARG A 105 1.86 15.53 3.99
N LEU A 106 2.36 14.80 4.99
CA LEU A 106 1.62 13.67 5.57
C LEU A 106 0.40 14.15 6.37
N LEU A 107 0.53 15.26 7.09
CA LEU A 107 -0.57 15.86 7.84
C LEU A 107 -1.65 16.43 6.91
N ASP A 108 -1.25 17.06 5.81
CA ASP A 108 -2.17 17.56 4.78
C ASP A 108 -3.01 16.42 4.18
N ALA A 109 -2.36 15.32 3.80
CA ALA A 109 -3.03 14.13 3.28
C ALA A 109 -4.01 13.53 4.29
N LEU A 110 -3.60 13.41 5.56
CA LEU A 110 -4.47 12.93 6.63
C LEU A 110 -5.67 13.85 6.86
N THR A 111 -5.46 15.17 6.86
CA THR A 111 -6.51 16.18 7.08
C THR A 111 -7.50 16.19 5.92
N SER A 112 -7.01 16.07 4.68
CA SER A 112 -7.84 15.94 3.49
C SER A 112 -8.68 14.66 3.56
N PHE A 113 -8.08 13.54 3.97
CA PHE A 113 -8.79 12.28 4.13
C PHE A 113 -9.89 12.35 5.18
N GLN A 114 -9.60 12.96 6.34
CA GLN A 114 -10.59 13.20 7.39
C GLN A 114 -11.75 14.05 6.91
N THR A 115 -11.48 15.06 6.06
CA THR A 115 -12.53 15.85 5.43
C THR A 115 -13.38 14.99 4.48
N ALA A 116 -12.75 14.13 3.68
CA ALA A 116 -13.43 13.24 2.75
C ALA A 116 -14.38 12.25 3.44
N LEU A 117 -14.09 11.83 4.67
CA LEU A 117 -15.00 11.00 5.48
C LEU A 117 -16.35 11.69 5.80
N THR A 118 -16.43 13.01 5.66
CA THR A 118 -17.66 13.78 5.87
C THR A 118 -18.48 13.96 4.59
N TRP A 119 -17.96 13.55 3.44
CA TRP A 119 -18.69 13.64 2.17
C TRP A 119 -19.87 12.65 2.15
N PRO A 120 -21.09 13.09 1.79
CA PRO A 120 -22.25 12.21 1.74
C PRO A 120 -22.05 10.97 0.86
N GLU A 121 -21.40 11.13 -0.29
CA GLU A 121 -21.13 10.05 -1.23
C GLU A 121 -20.17 9.01 -0.66
N ALA A 122 -19.14 9.45 0.08
CA ALA A 122 -18.20 8.56 0.75
C ALA A 122 -18.92 7.77 1.87
N GLN A 123 -19.76 8.44 2.67
CA GLN A 123 -20.56 7.78 3.71
C GLN A 123 -21.52 6.74 3.13
N GLN A 124 -22.19 7.06 2.02
CA GLN A 124 -23.09 6.12 1.33
C GLN A 124 -22.34 4.90 0.80
N ARG A 125 -21.17 5.09 0.17
CA ARG A 125 -20.33 3.99 -0.31
C ARG A 125 -19.86 3.11 0.84
N ILE A 126 -19.34 3.70 1.92
CA ILE A 126 -18.90 2.98 3.11
C ILE A 126 -20.03 2.14 3.69
N GLN A 127 -21.23 2.71 3.85
CA GLN A 127 -22.37 1.96 4.37
C GLN A 127 -22.72 0.78 3.46
N THR A 128 -22.74 1.00 2.14
CA THR A 128 -23.00 -0.07 1.15
C THR A 128 -21.96 -1.19 1.24
N LEU A 129 -20.68 -0.84 1.42
CA LEU A 129 -19.60 -1.82 1.57
C LEU A 129 -19.71 -2.62 2.86
N LEU A 130 -20.04 -1.95 3.98
CA LEU A 130 -20.30 -2.61 5.27
C LEU A 130 -21.45 -3.60 5.15
N ASP A 131 -22.54 -3.21 4.49
CA ASP A 131 -23.69 -4.09 4.26
C ASP A 131 -23.34 -5.29 3.39
N ARG A 132 -22.39 -5.13 2.45
CA ARG A 132 -21.87 -6.20 1.58
C ARG A 132 -20.78 -7.07 2.21
N GLY A 133 -20.37 -6.79 3.46
CA GLY A 133 -19.48 -7.67 4.22
C GLY A 133 -18.08 -7.11 4.50
N LEU A 134 -17.79 -5.84 4.16
CA LEU A 134 -16.57 -5.19 4.62
C LEU A 134 -16.40 -5.38 6.15
N GLN A 135 -15.19 -5.75 6.58
CA GLN A 135 -14.77 -6.10 7.93
C GLN A 135 -15.38 -7.36 8.54
N ARG A 136 -16.20 -8.13 7.80
CA ARG A 136 -16.95 -9.27 8.34
C ARG A 136 -16.86 -10.54 7.49
N ASP A 137 -16.85 -10.40 6.17
CA ASP A 137 -16.93 -11.49 5.22
C ASP A 137 -15.58 -11.70 4.52
N ALA A 138 -15.04 -12.92 4.62
CA ALA A 138 -13.72 -13.23 4.10
C ALA A 138 -13.67 -13.24 2.56
N ASP A 139 -14.76 -13.61 1.88
CA ASP A 139 -14.81 -13.63 0.42
C ASP A 139 -14.88 -12.20 -0.11
N PHE A 140 -15.61 -11.31 0.58
CA PHE A 140 -15.57 -9.88 0.32
C PHE A 140 -14.14 -9.32 0.49
N GLU A 141 -13.50 -9.60 1.62
CA GLU A 141 -12.16 -9.06 1.93
C GLU A 141 -11.07 -9.59 1.02
N THR A 142 -11.20 -10.82 0.51
CA THR A 142 -10.24 -11.38 -0.46
C THR A 142 -10.58 -11.05 -1.92
N GLY A 143 -11.83 -10.69 -2.21
CA GLY A 143 -12.36 -10.35 -3.53
C GLY A 143 -12.64 -8.86 -3.75
N TRP A 144 -12.18 -7.99 -2.84
CA TRP A 144 -12.59 -6.59 -2.77
C TRP A 144 -12.47 -5.80 -4.09
N PRO A 145 -11.46 -5.98 -4.98
CA PRO A 145 -11.38 -5.17 -6.20
C PRO A 145 -12.60 -5.34 -7.12
N ALA A 146 -13.08 -6.58 -7.26
CA ALA A 146 -14.28 -6.87 -8.04
C ALA A 146 -15.54 -6.26 -7.40
N ALA A 147 -15.60 -6.28 -6.07
CA ALA A 147 -16.72 -5.71 -5.31
C ALA A 147 -16.77 -4.17 -5.40
N LEU A 148 -15.61 -3.49 -5.41
CA LEU A 148 -15.55 -2.03 -5.53
C LEU A 148 -15.97 -1.55 -6.93
N GLY A 149 -15.58 -2.28 -7.98
CA GLY A 149 -15.92 -1.94 -9.36
C GLY A 149 -17.41 -2.05 -9.68
N THR A 150 -18.13 -2.94 -8.99
CA THR A 150 -19.55 -3.26 -9.23
C THR A 150 -20.49 -2.73 -8.15
N LEU A 151 -20.03 -1.79 -7.31
CA LEU A 151 -20.76 -1.38 -6.11
C LEU A 151 -22.18 -0.87 -6.39
N PHE A 152 -22.37 -0.18 -7.53
CA PHE A 152 -23.64 0.42 -7.94
C PHE A 152 -24.16 -0.12 -9.27
N GLU A 153 -23.56 -1.20 -9.78
CA GLU A 153 -24.14 -1.92 -10.90
C GLU A 153 -25.36 -2.70 -10.38
N THR A 154 -26.44 -2.64 -11.16
CA THR A 154 -27.77 -3.19 -10.83
C THR A 154 -27.95 -4.59 -11.38
#